data_AF-N8V9M6-F1
#
_entry.id   AF-N8V9M6-F1
#
_cell.length_a   1.000
_cell.length_b   1.000
_cell.length_c   1.000
_cell.angle_alpha   90.00
_cell.angle_beta   90.00
_cell.angle_gamma   90.00
#
_symmetry.space_group_name_H-M   'P 1'
#
loop_
_entity.id
_entity.type
_entity.pdbx_description
1 polymer ?
#
loop_
_entity_poly.entity_id
_entity_poly.type
_entity_poly.pdbx_seq_one_letter_code
_entity_poly.pdbx_strand_id
1 'polypeptide(L)'
;MLFKIALPILRSRLMSFNALQAKTWRFNSIGDTDVLTLETLPVALPAAGEVLIQMKTIGLNRADVMFRRGTYIQKAVFPSRLGYEGAGIVLAIGEGVRQFSPGDAVSILPTDNLAKYGTYADKLLIPETFLVHKPDSLSWEEASSIWMQYLTAWGG
;
A
#
# COMPACT_ATOMS: atom_id res chain seq x y z
N MET A 1 -1.84 49.57 19.32
CA MET A 1 -2.90 48.82 18.64
C MET A 1 -2.24 47.67 17.88
N LEU A 2 -2.09 46.51 18.54
CA LEU A 2 -1.35 45.34 18.03
C LEU A 2 -2.36 44.36 17.39
N PHE A 3 -2.23 44.13 16.08
CA PHE A 3 -3.00 43.12 15.37
C PHE A 3 -2.46 41.72 15.71
N LYS A 4 -3.25 40.95 16.45
CA LYS A 4 -3.13 39.49 16.55
C LYS A 4 -3.72 38.89 15.27
N ILE A 5 -2.88 38.39 14.37
CA ILE A 5 -3.32 37.49 13.30
C ILE A 5 -3.27 36.07 13.88
N ALA A 6 -4.43 35.44 13.94
CA ALA A 6 -4.61 34.06 14.35
C ALA A 6 -3.96 33.11 13.33
N LEU A 7 -3.02 32.26 13.78
CA LEU A 7 -2.55 31.08 13.06
C LEU A 7 -3.26 29.83 13.63
N PRO A 8 -4.12 29.16 12.86
CA PRO A 8 -4.49 27.79 13.16
C PRO A 8 -4.06 26.84 12.03
N ILE A 9 -2.75 26.72 11.71
CA ILE A 9 -2.27 25.73 10.72
C ILE A 9 -0.91 25.08 11.12
N LEU A 10 -0.54 25.03 12.40
CA LEU A 10 0.74 24.44 12.82
C LEU A 10 0.56 23.25 13.78
N ARG A 11 -0.12 22.18 13.30
CA ARG A 11 -0.19 20.90 14.04
C ARG A 11 0.14 19.64 13.21
N SER A 12 0.75 19.75 12.03
CA SER A 12 1.02 18.58 11.17
C SER A 12 2.49 18.18 10.98
N ARG A 13 3.44 18.63 11.82
CA ARG A 13 4.84 18.23 11.66
C ARG A 13 5.46 17.77 12.96
N LEU A 14 5.37 16.46 13.18
CA LEU A 14 6.41 15.62 13.79
C LEU A 14 5.99 14.15 13.59
N MET A 15 6.00 13.68 12.34
CA MET A 15 6.16 12.25 12.11
C MET A 15 7.56 11.88 12.61
N SER A 16 7.65 10.96 13.57
CA SER A 16 8.95 10.47 14.07
C SER A 16 9.79 9.91 12.91
N PHE A 17 11.11 9.87 13.05
CA PHE A 17 12.02 9.36 12.01
C PHE A 17 11.65 7.92 11.55
N ASN A 18 11.06 7.12 12.45
CA ASN A 18 10.54 5.77 12.15
C ASN A 18 9.28 5.75 11.28
N ALA A 19 8.52 6.85 11.22
CA ALA A 19 7.34 6.98 10.36
C ALA A 19 7.71 7.27 8.90
N LEU A 20 8.96 7.67 8.61
CA LEU A 20 9.47 7.94 7.27
C LEU A 20 10.21 6.76 6.64
N GLN A 21 10.13 5.57 7.23
CA GLN A 21 10.72 4.36 6.69
C GLN A 21 9.71 3.21 6.69
N ALA A 22 9.90 2.29 5.75
CA ALA A 22 9.11 1.08 5.63
C ALA A 22 10.01 -0.14 5.43
N LYS A 23 9.73 -1.20 6.17
CA LYS A 23 10.26 -2.53 5.85
C LYS A 23 9.46 -3.09 4.68
N THR A 24 10.12 -3.37 3.57
CA THR A 24 9.53 -3.81 2.31
C THR A 24 10.26 -5.07 1.83
N TRP A 25 9.53 -6.12 1.48
CA TRP A 25 10.09 -7.23 0.72
C TRP A 25 10.29 -6.83 -0.74
N ARG A 26 11.51 -7.03 -1.25
CA ARG A 26 11.87 -6.78 -2.64
C ARG A 26 12.58 -7.98 -3.24
N PHE A 27 12.79 -7.94 -4.55
CA PHE A 27 13.64 -8.88 -5.26
C PHE A 27 14.31 -8.18 -6.45
N ASN A 28 15.52 -8.64 -6.78
CA ASN A 28 16.40 -8.02 -7.80
C ASN A 28 16.62 -8.91 -9.03
N SER A 29 16.11 -10.15 -8.99
CA SER A 29 16.13 -11.10 -10.10
C SER A 29 14.94 -12.04 -9.98
N ILE A 30 14.52 -12.65 -11.08
CA ILE A 30 13.50 -13.69 -11.08
C ILE A 30 13.94 -14.88 -10.22
N GLY A 31 13.04 -15.47 -9.44
CA GLY A 31 13.34 -16.69 -8.67
C GLY A 31 12.26 -17.13 -7.69
N ASP A 32 12.62 -18.09 -6.84
CA ASP A 32 11.79 -18.57 -5.74
C ASP A 32 11.96 -17.67 -4.50
N THR A 33 11.72 -18.17 -3.29
CA THR A 33 11.74 -17.32 -2.09
C THR A 33 13.13 -16.80 -1.73
N ASP A 34 14.18 -17.45 -2.23
CA ASP A 34 15.58 -17.11 -2.02
C ASP A 34 15.99 -15.75 -2.62
N VAL A 35 15.26 -15.25 -3.62
CA VAL A 35 15.53 -13.92 -4.19
C VAL A 35 14.90 -12.77 -3.38
N LEU A 36 14.11 -13.07 -2.35
CA LEU A 36 13.44 -12.05 -1.54
C LEU A 36 14.39 -11.47 -0.48
N THR A 37 14.50 -10.15 -0.48
CA THR A 37 15.25 -9.38 0.52
C THR A 37 14.29 -8.47 1.28
N LEU A 38 14.41 -8.46 2.61
CA LEU A 38 13.71 -7.48 3.44
C LEU A 38 14.57 -6.22 3.53
N GLU A 39 14.10 -5.14 2.92
CA GLU A 39 14.81 -3.86 2.86
C GLU A 39 14.07 -2.80 3.67
N THR A 40 14.84 -1.90 4.31
CA THR A 40 14.28 -0.70 4.93
C THR A 40 14.41 0.46 3.94
N LEU A 41 13.29 0.96 3.44
CA LEU A 41 13.24 2.03 2.44
C LEU A 41 12.68 3.32 3.04
N PRO A 42 13.12 4.50 2.58
CA PRO A 42 12.43 5.73 2.90
C PRO A 42 11.00 5.73 2.31
N VAL A 43 10.06 6.31 3.04
CA VAL A 43 8.68 6.52 2.61
C VAL A 43 8.51 8.00 2.27
N ALA A 44 8.17 8.27 1.01
CA ALA A 44 7.83 9.61 0.57
C ALA A 44 6.46 10.04 1.10
N LEU A 45 6.19 11.35 1.06
CA LEU A 45 4.83 11.84 1.21
C LEU A 45 3.97 11.39 0.02
N PRO A 46 2.65 11.16 0.20
CA PRO A 46 1.79 10.78 -0.90
C PRO A 46 1.78 11.83 -2.01
N ALA A 47 1.94 11.40 -3.26
CA ALA A 47 1.71 12.25 -4.42
C ALA A 47 0.21 12.53 -4.63
N ALA A 48 -0.12 13.39 -5.59
CA ALA A 48 -1.53 13.63 -5.94
C ALA A 48 -2.24 12.31 -6.30
N GLY A 49 -3.42 12.10 -5.72
CA GLY A 49 -4.20 10.86 -5.86
C GLY A 49 -3.67 9.64 -5.10
N GLU A 50 -2.53 9.74 -4.40
CA GLU A 50 -1.98 8.64 -3.61
C GLU A 50 -2.33 8.73 -2.13
N VAL A 51 -2.36 7.58 -1.48
CA VAL A 51 -2.63 7.40 -0.06
C VAL A 51 -1.48 6.63 0.56
N LEU A 52 -1.00 7.07 1.73
CA LEU A 52 -0.05 6.32 2.55
C LEU A 52 -0.81 5.44 3.53
N ILE A 53 -0.53 4.15 3.51
CA ILE A 53 -1.19 3.14 4.34
C ILE A 53 -0.19 2.52 5.31
N GLN A 54 -0.59 2.36 6.56
CA GLN A 54 0.02 1.45 7.53
C GLN A 54 -0.63 0.08 7.37
N MET A 55 0.13 -0.88 6.85
CA MET A 55 -0.36 -2.24 6.63
C MET A 55 -0.61 -2.95 7.96
N LYS A 56 -1.71 -3.71 8.01
CA LYS A 56 -2.07 -4.61 9.11
C LYS A 56 -1.93 -6.07 8.68
N THR A 57 -2.34 -6.36 7.46
CA THR A 57 -2.30 -7.70 6.85
C THR A 57 -2.00 -7.61 5.37
N ILE A 58 -1.43 -8.68 4.82
CA ILE A 58 -1.23 -8.89 3.38
C ILE A 58 -1.95 -10.16 2.97
N GLY A 59 -2.54 -10.17 1.78
CA GLY A 59 -3.03 -11.39 1.15
C GLY A 59 -1.94 -12.01 0.28
N LEU A 60 -1.78 -13.32 0.36
CA LEU A 60 -0.82 -14.07 -0.46
C LEU A 60 -1.56 -14.69 -1.64
N ASN A 61 -1.08 -14.43 -2.86
CA ASN A 61 -1.69 -14.95 -4.08
C ASN A 61 -0.72 -15.78 -4.91
N ARG A 62 -1.25 -16.75 -5.67
CA ARG A 62 -0.46 -17.51 -6.66
C ARG A 62 0.18 -16.56 -7.68
N ALA A 63 -0.53 -15.49 -8.04
CA ALA A 63 -0.04 -14.45 -8.95
C ALA A 63 1.25 -13.79 -8.46
N ASP A 64 1.42 -13.58 -7.14
CA ASP A 64 2.65 -13.00 -6.58
C ASP A 64 3.87 -13.91 -6.82
N VAL A 65 3.66 -15.22 -6.64
CA VAL A 65 4.69 -16.24 -6.89
C VAL A 65 5.03 -16.32 -8.38
N MET A 66 4.01 -16.35 -9.24
CA MET A 66 4.21 -16.38 -10.69
C MET A 66 4.92 -15.13 -11.19
N PHE A 67 4.59 -13.96 -10.64
CA PHE A 67 5.21 -12.67 -10.97
C PHE A 67 6.69 -12.66 -10.60
N ARG A 68 7.01 -13.04 -9.35
CA ARG A 68 8.40 -13.16 -8.90
C ARG A 68 9.19 -14.19 -9.72
N ARG A 69 8.54 -15.26 -10.19
CA ARG A 69 9.11 -16.29 -11.08
C ARG A 69 9.10 -15.90 -12.57
N GLY A 70 8.64 -14.71 -12.94
CA GLY A 70 8.62 -14.23 -14.32
C GLY A 70 7.68 -14.99 -15.26
N THR A 71 6.69 -15.70 -14.70
CA THR A 71 5.71 -16.53 -15.43
C THR A 71 4.31 -15.93 -15.40
N TYR A 72 4.17 -14.70 -14.91
CA TYR A 72 2.91 -13.95 -14.90
C TYR A 72 2.82 -12.96 -16.06
N ILE A 73 1.62 -12.47 -16.34
CA ILE A 73 1.36 -11.51 -17.43
C ILE A 73 2.10 -10.18 -17.23
N GLN A 74 2.20 -9.71 -15.98
CA GLN A 74 3.01 -8.54 -15.64
C GLN A 74 4.47 -8.96 -15.48
N LYS A 75 5.39 -8.12 -15.96
CA LYS A 75 6.83 -8.34 -15.84
C LYS A 75 7.42 -7.49 -14.72
N ALA A 76 8.30 -8.07 -13.92
CA ALA A 76 9.03 -7.35 -12.89
C ALA A 76 9.97 -6.30 -13.51
N VAL A 77 10.08 -5.15 -12.84
CA VAL A 77 11.11 -4.14 -13.09
C VAL A 77 11.99 -4.08 -11.86
N PHE A 78 13.26 -4.41 -12.00
CA PHE A 78 14.18 -4.52 -10.87
C PHE A 78 14.78 -3.17 -10.49
N PRO A 79 14.98 -2.88 -9.18
CA PRO A 79 14.51 -3.64 -8.02
C PRO A 79 12.97 -3.63 -7.90
N SER A 80 12.33 -4.78 -7.75
CA SER A 80 10.85 -4.90 -7.80
C SER A 80 10.23 -5.07 -6.41
N ARG A 81 8.98 -4.59 -6.25
CA ARG A 81 8.07 -4.97 -5.16
C ARG A 81 7.18 -6.14 -5.57
N LEU A 82 6.41 -6.70 -4.64
CA LEU A 82 5.41 -7.75 -4.85
C LEU A 82 4.22 -7.66 -3.86
N GLY A 83 3.15 -8.41 -4.14
CA GLY A 83 1.92 -8.47 -3.34
C GLY A 83 0.77 -7.65 -3.92
N TYR A 84 -0.36 -8.28 -4.22
CA TYR A 84 -1.52 -7.60 -4.82
C TYR A 84 -2.47 -6.95 -3.83
N GLU A 85 -2.70 -7.59 -2.69
CA GLU A 85 -3.80 -7.22 -1.79
C GLU A 85 -3.35 -7.18 -0.33
N GLY A 86 -4.18 -6.56 0.51
CA GLY A 86 -3.93 -6.39 1.92
C GLY A 86 -4.97 -5.49 2.56
N ALA A 87 -4.82 -5.22 3.85
CA ALA A 87 -5.65 -4.28 4.57
C ALA A 87 -4.81 -3.46 5.55
N GLY A 88 -5.26 -2.22 5.81
CA GLY A 88 -4.50 -1.30 6.62
C GLY A 88 -5.27 -0.05 7.04
N ILE A 89 -4.53 0.88 7.64
CA ILE A 89 -5.05 2.17 8.10
C ILE A 89 -4.42 3.27 7.26
N VAL A 90 -5.23 4.22 6.79
CA VAL A 90 -4.75 5.42 6.12
C VAL A 90 -3.98 6.30 7.10
N LEU A 91 -2.72 6.60 6.80
CA LEU A 91 -1.88 7.51 7.59
C LEU A 91 -1.91 8.94 7.04
N ALA A 92 -1.91 9.09 5.72
CA ALA A 92 -1.88 10.38 5.04
C ALA A 92 -2.46 10.24 3.63
N ILE A 93 -2.94 11.37 3.10
CA ILE A 93 -3.49 11.46 1.74
C ILE A 93 -2.76 12.54 0.96
N GLY A 94 -2.65 12.34 -0.35
CA GLY A 94 -2.13 13.33 -1.28
C GLY A 94 -3.20 14.29 -1.76
N GLU A 95 -2.77 15.29 -2.53
CA GLU A 95 -3.69 16.24 -3.16
C GLU A 95 -4.70 15.53 -4.06
N GLY A 96 -5.95 15.98 -4.04
CA GLY A 96 -7.00 15.45 -4.91
C GLY A 96 -7.67 14.16 -4.46
N VAL A 97 -7.14 13.49 -3.42
CA VAL A 97 -7.81 12.35 -2.77
C VAL A 97 -9.09 12.84 -2.07
N ARG A 98 -10.21 12.18 -2.36
CA ARG A 98 -11.54 12.62 -1.86
C ARG A 98 -12.29 11.55 -1.10
N GLN A 99 -11.98 10.27 -1.32
CA GLN A 99 -12.76 9.16 -0.78
C GLN A 99 -12.25 8.66 0.58
N PHE A 100 -11.08 9.13 1.00
CA PHE A 100 -10.37 8.63 2.19
C PHE A 100 -9.78 9.76 3.02
N SER A 101 -9.67 9.52 4.31
CA SER A 101 -9.07 10.40 5.32
C SER A 101 -8.10 9.62 6.23
N PRO A 102 -7.09 10.30 6.82
CA PRO A 102 -6.26 9.69 7.86
C PRO A 102 -7.11 9.07 8.98
N GLY A 103 -6.84 7.81 9.30
CA GLY A 103 -7.58 7.00 10.28
C GLY A 103 -8.51 5.96 9.67
N ASP A 104 -8.88 6.10 8.39
CA ASP A 104 -9.79 5.16 7.73
C ASP A 104 -9.18 3.76 7.62
N ALA A 105 -10.01 2.75 7.87
CA ALA A 105 -9.69 1.35 7.62
C ALA A 105 -9.99 1.00 6.17
N VAL A 106 -8.99 0.51 5.44
CA VAL A 106 -9.09 0.25 4.00
C VAL A 106 -8.61 -1.15 3.64
N SER A 107 -9.19 -1.69 2.57
CA SER A 107 -8.65 -2.85 1.85
C SER A 107 -8.02 -2.40 0.54
N ILE A 108 -6.99 -3.12 0.12
CA ILE A 108 -6.24 -2.88 -1.11
C ILE A 108 -6.68 -3.91 -2.15
N LEU A 109 -7.11 -3.41 -3.30
CA LEU A 109 -7.47 -4.21 -4.46
C LEU A 109 -6.23 -4.46 -5.34
N PRO A 110 -6.25 -5.53 -6.17
CA PRO A 110 -5.15 -5.82 -7.09
C PRO A 110 -4.83 -4.63 -8.01
N THR A 111 -3.57 -4.22 -8.01
CA THR A 111 -3.08 -3.08 -8.81
C THR A 111 -2.68 -3.48 -10.23
N ASP A 112 -2.61 -2.50 -11.13
CA ASP A 112 -2.12 -2.69 -12.50
C ASP A 112 -0.59 -2.66 -12.61
N ASN A 113 0.12 -2.28 -11.53
CA ASN A 113 1.57 -2.19 -11.49
C ASN A 113 2.13 -2.72 -10.16
N LEU A 114 2.30 -4.03 -10.11
CA LEU A 114 2.78 -4.74 -8.93
C LEU A 114 4.21 -4.32 -8.52
N ALA A 115 5.07 -4.01 -9.51
CA ALA A 115 6.44 -3.59 -9.25
C ALA A 115 6.53 -2.26 -8.50
N LYS A 116 5.55 -1.37 -8.71
CA LYS A 116 5.47 -0.05 -8.07
C LYS A 116 4.65 -0.08 -6.77
N TYR A 117 3.54 -0.81 -6.74
CA TYR A 117 2.53 -0.73 -5.69
C TYR A 117 2.36 -2.03 -4.86
N GLY A 118 3.39 -2.87 -4.83
CA GLY A 118 3.34 -4.15 -4.09
C GLY A 118 3.08 -4.01 -2.59
N THR A 119 2.18 -4.85 -2.07
CA THR A 119 1.67 -4.79 -0.69
C THR A 119 2.55 -5.40 0.38
N TYR A 120 3.63 -6.11 0.01
CA TYR A 120 4.53 -6.76 0.98
C TYR A 120 5.47 -5.75 1.66
N ALA A 121 4.88 -4.82 2.40
CA ALA A 121 5.56 -3.81 3.18
C ALA A 121 4.76 -3.50 4.46
N ASP A 122 5.43 -2.95 5.48
CA ASP A 122 4.71 -2.43 6.65
C ASP A 122 4.00 -1.10 6.36
N LYS A 123 4.45 -0.34 5.36
CA LYS A 123 3.79 0.86 4.83
C LYS A 123 4.00 0.97 3.33
N LEU A 124 3.02 1.53 2.63
CA LEU A 124 3.10 1.76 1.19
C LEU A 124 2.28 2.96 0.74
N LEU A 125 2.68 3.52 -0.40
CA LEU A 125 1.92 4.49 -1.17
C LEU A 125 1.15 3.77 -2.27
N ILE A 126 -0.10 4.14 -2.48
CA ILE A 126 -0.96 3.55 -3.52
C ILE A 126 -2.01 4.56 -4.00
N PRO A 127 -2.41 4.55 -5.29
CA PRO A 127 -3.51 5.37 -5.77
C PRO A 127 -4.82 5.06 -5.04
N GLU A 128 -5.62 6.08 -4.73
CA GLU A 128 -6.91 5.91 -4.05
C GLU A 128 -7.89 5.00 -4.82
N THR A 129 -7.70 4.89 -6.14
CA THR A 129 -8.54 4.05 -7.03
C THR A 129 -8.38 2.55 -6.79
N PHE A 130 -7.34 2.11 -6.06
CA PHE A 130 -7.14 0.72 -5.67
C PHE A 130 -7.58 0.44 -4.23
N LEU A 131 -8.33 1.37 -3.62
CA LEU A 131 -8.77 1.26 -2.25
C LEU A 131 -10.28 1.20 -2.17
N VAL A 132 -10.74 0.50 -1.14
CA VAL A 132 -12.12 0.54 -0.67
C VAL A 132 -12.12 0.58 0.85
N HIS A 133 -13.17 1.15 1.44
CA HIS A 133 -13.38 1.09 2.87
C HIS A 133 -13.51 -0.36 3.31
N LYS A 134 -12.72 -0.74 4.32
CA LYS A 134 -12.83 -2.05 4.96
C LYS A 134 -14.12 -2.06 5.78
N PRO A 135 -15.04 -3.02 5.60
CA PRO A 135 -16.18 -3.17 6.49
C PRO A 135 -15.76 -3.44 7.94
N ASP A 136 -16.46 -2.81 8.89
CA ASP A 136 -16.20 -2.99 10.33
C ASP A 136 -16.43 -4.42 10.81
N SER A 137 -17.30 -5.16 10.13
CA SER A 137 -17.65 -6.55 10.46
C SER A 137 -16.57 -7.57 10.14
N LEU A 138 -15.56 -7.20 9.33
CA LEU A 138 -14.48 -8.10 8.94
C LEU A 138 -13.26 -7.91 9.86
N SER A 139 -12.53 -8.98 10.13
CA SER A 139 -11.15 -8.91 10.65
C SER A 139 -10.19 -8.33 9.61
N TRP A 140 -8.95 -8.04 10.02
CA TRP A 140 -7.92 -7.59 9.08
C TRP A 140 -7.54 -8.68 8.09
N GLU A 141 -7.47 -9.92 8.56
CA GLU A 141 -7.16 -11.11 7.78
C GLU A 141 -8.24 -11.35 6.72
N GLU A 142 -9.52 -11.36 7.12
CA GLU A 142 -10.65 -11.50 6.20
C GLU A 142 -10.66 -10.39 5.15
N ALA A 143 -10.46 -9.13 5.57
CA ALA A 143 -10.42 -7.99 4.65
C ALA A 143 -9.29 -8.08 3.61
N SER A 144 -8.17 -8.74 3.96
CA SER A 144 -7.04 -8.95 3.05
C SER A 144 -7.16 -10.20 2.18
N SER A 145 -8.12 -11.08 2.43
CA SER A 145 -8.24 -12.38 1.75
C SER A 145 -9.47 -12.47 0.86
N ILE A 146 -10.00 -11.36 0.34
CA ILE A 146 -11.24 -11.35 -0.44
C ILE A 146 -11.00 -10.85 -1.87
N TRP A 147 -10.26 -9.78 -2.05
CA TRP A 147 -10.35 -9.00 -3.28
C TRP A 147 -9.81 -9.73 -4.52
N MET A 148 -8.62 -10.32 -4.45
CA MET A 148 -8.01 -10.96 -5.62
C MET A 148 -8.88 -12.11 -6.15
N GLN A 149 -9.28 -13.03 -5.28
CA GLN A 149 -10.03 -14.22 -5.69
C GLN A 149 -11.46 -13.90 -6.13
N TYR A 150 -12.16 -12.99 -5.44
CA TYR A 150 -13.53 -12.63 -5.80
C TYR A 150 -13.57 -11.81 -7.10
N LEU A 151 -12.65 -10.86 -7.29
CA LEU A 151 -12.58 -10.10 -8.54
C LEU A 151 -12.20 -10.99 -9.73
N THR A 152 -11.30 -11.97 -9.53
CA THR A 152 -10.98 -12.97 -10.56
C THR A 152 -12.20 -13.78 -10.94
N ALA A 153 -12.94 -14.31 -9.95
CA ALA A 153 -14.13 -15.12 -10.21
C ALA A 153 -15.26 -14.32 -10.86
N TRP A 154 -15.42 -13.04 -10.51
CA TRP A 154 -16.45 -12.17 -11.06
C TRP A 154 -16.12 -11.64 -12.46
N GLY A 155 -14.86 -11.24 -12.68
CA GLY A 155 -14.41 -10.60 -13.91
C GLY A 155 -14.24 -11.53 -15.11
N GLY A 156 -13.95 -12.82 -14.85
CA GLY A 156 -13.62 -13.80 -15.89
C GLY A 156 -12.14 -13.83 -16.22
#